data_AF-A0A067Q095-F1
#
_entry.id   AF-A0A067Q095-F1
#
_cell.length_a   1.000
_cell.length_b   1.000
_cell.length_c   1.000
_cell.angle_alpha   90.00
_cell.angle_beta   90.00
_cell.angle_gamma   90.00
#
_symmetry.space_group_name_H-M   'P 1'
#
loop_
_entity.id
_entity.type
_entity.pdbx_description
1 polymer ?
#
loop_
_entity_poly.entity_id
_entity_poly.type
_entity_poly.pdbx_seq_one_letter_code
_entity_poly.pdbx_strand_id
1 'polypeptide(L)'
;MKNEESIVEHVPSSPSMGTLINLAHQDPSIIQTLTNKYIPPLPADKTTMVNYAVSATRVIPPHVMRAQAWSAFKDGARNPVGFGGITESTIVSENENGTEFVRKLVRMGKEHTQAVTLFEPTWYKAKGQDDDSDVTIILSSDKEGVDYITFAFHWIHPDVEAGSEQDKQLAVVYEGIVNNAADSAIKAVDDTKV
;
A
#
# COMPACT_ATOMS: atom_id res chain seq x y z
N MET A 1 19.76 7.05 -53.09
CA MET A 1 19.44 7.15 -51.65
C MET A 1 18.73 8.47 -51.46
N LYS A 2 17.44 8.46 -51.11
CA LYS A 2 16.71 9.69 -50.75
C LYS A 2 17.06 10.00 -49.29
N ASN A 3 17.45 11.24 -49.00
CA ASN A 3 17.83 11.67 -47.65
C ASN A 3 16.61 11.60 -46.72
N GLU A 4 16.75 10.89 -45.60
CA GLU A 4 15.71 10.72 -44.56
C GLU A 4 15.21 12.07 -44.01
N GLU A 5 16.05 13.11 -44.04
CA GLU A 5 15.69 14.46 -43.60
C GLU A 5 14.64 15.14 -44.50
N SER A 6 14.61 14.83 -45.80
CA SER A 6 13.70 15.49 -46.77
C SER A 6 12.23 15.11 -46.56
N ILE A 7 11.96 13.93 -46.00
CA ILE A 7 10.60 13.41 -45.79
C ILE A 7 9.97 14.03 -44.53
N VAL A 8 10.80 14.35 -43.52
CA VAL A 8 10.34 14.83 -42.20
C VAL A 8 10.09 16.35 -42.18
N GLU A 9 10.70 17.12 -43.10
CA GLU A 9 10.49 18.58 -43.22
C GLU A 9 9.09 18.96 -43.74
N HIS A 10 8.43 18.09 -44.50
CA HIS A 10 7.10 18.35 -45.07
C HIS A 10 5.96 17.83 -44.18
N VAL A 11 6.28 17.28 -42.99
CA VAL A 11 5.28 16.82 -42.03
C VAL A 11 4.80 18.02 -41.21
N PRO A 12 3.47 18.29 -41.14
CA PRO A 12 2.94 19.40 -40.37
C PRO A 12 3.34 19.29 -38.89
N SER A 13 3.44 20.42 -38.19
CA SER A 13 3.87 20.48 -36.79
C SER A 13 2.99 19.67 -35.83
N SER A 14 1.75 19.38 -36.21
CA SER A 14 0.81 18.51 -35.49
C SER A 14 0.17 17.51 -36.47
N PRO A 15 0.88 16.44 -36.87
CA PRO A 15 0.34 15.46 -37.78
C PRO A 15 -0.69 14.58 -37.07
N SER A 16 -1.73 14.15 -37.79
CA SER A 16 -2.69 13.19 -37.25
C SER A 16 -2.03 11.83 -37.02
N MET A 17 -2.56 11.04 -36.09
CA MET A 17 -2.06 9.68 -35.83
C MET A 17 -2.08 8.80 -37.09
N GLY A 18 -3.10 8.95 -37.94
CA GLY A 18 -3.19 8.25 -39.22
C GLY A 18 -2.08 8.65 -40.20
N THR A 19 -1.65 9.91 -40.18
CA THR A 19 -0.51 10.40 -40.98
C THR A 19 0.80 9.78 -40.52
N LEU A 20 1.02 9.68 -39.21
CA LEU A 20 2.23 9.08 -38.63
C LEU A 20 2.33 7.57 -38.92
N ILE A 21 1.20 6.85 -38.84
CA ILE A 21 1.13 5.42 -39.12
C ILE A 21 1.40 5.11 -40.60
N ASN A 22 0.85 5.92 -41.52
CA ASN A 22 1.07 5.72 -42.95
C ASN A 22 2.54 5.99 -43.35
N LEU A 23 3.17 7.00 -42.73
CA LEU A 23 4.59 7.29 -42.95
C LEU A 23 5.49 6.16 -42.44
N ALA A 24 5.22 5.64 -41.24
CA ALA A 24 5.96 4.52 -40.65
C ALA A 24 5.81 3.20 -41.45
N HIS A 25 4.68 3.01 -42.15
CA HIS A 25 4.48 1.86 -43.06
C HIS A 25 5.24 2.00 -44.38
N GLN A 26 5.40 3.22 -44.88
CA GLN A 26 6.11 3.49 -46.13
C GLN A 26 7.62 3.42 -45.96
N ASP A 27 8.12 3.83 -44.79
CA ASP A 27 9.52 3.72 -44.42
C ASP A 27 9.66 3.42 -42.93
N PRO A 28 10.03 2.19 -42.53
CA PRO A 28 10.23 1.87 -41.13
C PRO A 28 11.43 2.57 -40.49
N SER A 29 12.41 3.08 -41.27
CA SER A 29 13.60 3.73 -40.69
C SER A 29 13.28 5.08 -40.05
N ILE A 30 12.20 5.74 -40.48
CA ILE A 30 11.79 7.04 -39.93
C ILE A 30 11.06 6.94 -38.58
N ILE A 31 10.75 5.73 -38.10
CA ILE A 31 10.06 5.50 -36.81
C ILE A 31 10.86 6.11 -35.66
N GLN A 32 12.19 5.94 -35.65
CA GLN A 32 13.05 6.49 -34.59
C GLN A 32 13.04 8.02 -34.61
N THR A 33 13.09 8.63 -35.79
CA THR A 33 13.07 10.08 -35.98
C THR A 33 11.71 10.68 -35.59
N LEU A 34 10.60 10.03 -35.96
CA LEU A 34 9.24 10.44 -35.55
C LEU A 34 9.02 10.30 -34.04
N THR A 35 9.56 9.23 -33.45
CA THR A 35 9.54 9.01 -31.99
C THR A 35 10.26 10.15 -31.28
N ASN A 36 11.49 10.47 -31.68
CA ASN A 36 12.27 11.54 -31.06
C ASN A 36 11.65 12.94 -31.24
N LYS A 37 10.92 13.18 -32.34
CA LYS A 37 10.32 14.49 -32.66
C LYS A 37 8.97 14.73 -31.97
N TYR A 38 8.14 13.71 -31.83
CA TYR A 38 6.76 13.84 -31.34
C TYR A 38 6.50 13.18 -29.99
N ILE A 39 7.40 12.31 -29.52
CA ILE A 39 7.37 11.75 -28.17
C ILE A 39 8.50 12.44 -27.41
N PRO A 40 8.21 13.47 -26.60
CA PRO A 40 9.25 14.06 -25.77
C PRO A 40 9.85 12.96 -24.88
N PRO A 41 11.18 12.95 -24.66
CA PRO A 41 11.75 12.09 -23.63
C PRO A 41 11.03 12.38 -22.32
N LEU A 42 10.68 11.33 -21.58
CA LEU A 42 10.11 11.47 -20.26
C LEU A 42 11.00 12.44 -19.46
N PRO A 43 10.42 13.45 -18.78
CA PRO A 43 11.21 14.38 -18.00
C PRO A 43 12.10 13.59 -17.04
N ALA A 44 13.40 13.90 -17.04
CA ALA A 44 14.44 13.21 -16.29
C ALA A 44 14.32 13.38 -14.76
N ASP A 45 13.18 13.85 -14.28
CA ASP A 45 12.90 14.14 -12.88
C ASP A 45 11.54 13.53 -12.48
N LYS A 46 11.49 12.21 -12.52
CA LYS A 46 10.60 11.44 -11.65
C LYS A 46 11.49 10.81 -10.60
N THR A 47 11.67 11.50 -9.47
CA THR A 47 12.00 10.83 -8.21
C THR A 47 11.04 9.65 -8.08
N THR A 48 11.55 8.43 -8.26
CA THR A 48 10.77 7.21 -8.06
C THR A 48 10.42 7.15 -6.59
N MET A 49 9.17 7.52 -6.28
CA MET A 49 8.59 7.35 -4.95
C MET A 49 8.68 5.89 -4.54
N VAL A 50 9.27 5.63 -3.37
CA VAL A 50 9.37 4.26 -2.86
C VAL A 50 8.11 3.95 -2.05
N ASN A 51 7.46 2.85 -2.44
CA ASN A 51 6.24 2.35 -1.80
C ASN A 51 6.49 0.94 -1.32
N TYR A 52 6.14 0.66 -0.06
CA TYR A 52 6.21 -0.67 0.51
C TYR A 52 4.81 -1.17 0.77
N ALA A 53 4.43 -2.25 0.09
CA ALA A 53 3.23 -3.02 0.39
C ALA A 53 3.69 -4.38 0.93
N VAL A 54 3.50 -4.58 2.24
CA VAL A 54 3.98 -5.79 2.93
C VAL A 54 2.82 -6.42 3.67
N SER A 55 2.71 -7.74 3.59
CA SER A 55 1.69 -8.49 4.33
C SER A 55 2.28 -9.69 5.05
N ALA A 56 1.63 -10.05 6.17
CA ALA A 56 1.87 -11.31 6.86
C ALA A 56 0.54 -11.95 7.21
N THR A 57 0.43 -13.24 6.93
CA THR A 57 -0.74 -14.06 7.22
C THR A 57 -0.38 -15.10 8.27
N ARG A 58 -1.29 -15.36 9.20
CA ARG A 58 -1.19 -16.44 10.19
C ARG A 58 -2.50 -17.20 10.29
N VAL A 59 -2.38 -18.49 10.57
CA VAL A 59 -3.52 -19.36 10.88
C VAL A 59 -4.00 -19.02 12.29
N ILE A 60 -5.31 -18.85 12.44
CA ILE A 60 -5.92 -18.70 13.77
C ILE A 60 -6.00 -20.07 14.43
N PRO A 61 -5.63 -20.21 15.73
CA PRO A 61 -5.71 -21.47 16.42
C PRO A 61 -7.11 -22.10 16.31
N PRO A 62 -7.24 -23.41 16.00
CA PRO A 62 -8.50 -24.03 15.65
C PRO A 62 -9.52 -24.09 16.80
N HIS A 63 -9.08 -23.84 18.04
CA HIS A 63 -9.96 -23.77 19.20
C HIS A 63 -10.60 -22.39 19.40
N VAL A 64 -10.12 -21.36 18.69
CA VAL A 64 -10.70 -20.02 18.75
C VAL A 64 -11.77 -19.88 17.68
N MET A 65 -12.98 -19.52 18.10
CA MET A 65 -14.06 -19.28 17.15
C MET A 65 -13.81 -17.98 16.38
N ARG A 66 -14.18 -17.98 15.09
CA ARG A 66 -14.12 -16.79 14.23
C ARG A 66 -14.72 -15.52 14.87
N ALA A 67 -15.86 -15.66 15.56
CA ALA A 67 -16.51 -14.55 16.24
C ALA A 67 -15.68 -13.99 17.42
N GLN A 68 -14.96 -14.86 18.14
CA GLN A 68 -14.05 -14.45 19.21
C GLN A 68 -12.82 -13.74 18.62
N ALA A 69 -12.25 -14.30 17.55
CA ALA A 69 -11.15 -13.64 16.82
C ALA A 69 -11.56 -12.25 16.34
N TRP A 70 -12.75 -12.11 15.72
CA TRP A 70 -13.28 -10.82 15.31
C TRP A 70 -13.45 -9.85 16.48
N SER A 71 -13.97 -10.32 17.62
CA SER A 71 -14.11 -9.50 18.83
C SER A 71 -12.76 -8.96 19.30
N ALA A 72 -11.75 -9.83 19.40
CA ALA A 72 -10.40 -9.44 19.80
C ALA A 72 -9.78 -8.43 18.82
N PHE A 73 -10.03 -8.59 17.51
CA PHE A 73 -9.54 -7.63 16.50
C PHE A 73 -10.25 -6.29 16.58
N LYS A 74 -11.56 -6.29 16.87
CA LYS A 74 -12.32 -5.06 17.12
C LYS A 74 -11.74 -4.34 18.35
N ASP A 75 -11.45 -5.07 19.41
CA ASP A 75 -10.82 -4.51 20.61
C ASP A 75 -9.43 -3.94 20.30
N GLY A 76 -8.61 -4.64 19.52
CA GLY A 76 -7.30 -4.14 19.04
C GLY A 76 -7.40 -2.94 18.11
N ALA A 77 -8.45 -2.84 17.29
CA ALA A 77 -8.72 -1.66 16.47
C ALA A 77 -9.05 -0.44 17.34
N ARG A 78 -9.77 -0.63 18.45
CA ARG A 78 -10.11 0.45 19.39
C ARG A 78 -8.94 0.81 20.30
N ASN A 79 -8.17 -0.18 20.73
CA ASN A 79 -7.01 -0.02 21.58
C ASN A 79 -5.80 -0.86 21.09
N PRO A 80 -4.95 -0.29 20.22
CA PRO A 80 -3.78 -0.97 19.68
C PRO A 80 -2.56 -0.95 20.61
N VAL A 81 -2.70 -0.49 21.86
CA VAL A 81 -1.57 -0.43 22.81
C VAL A 81 -0.96 -1.82 22.99
N GLY A 82 0.37 -1.90 22.91
CA GLY A 82 1.11 -3.17 22.94
C GLY A 82 1.38 -3.78 21.57
N PHE A 83 0.70 -3.33 20.50
CA PHE A 83 0.97 -3.76 19.13
C PHE A 83 1.91 -2.79 18.42
N GLY A 84 2.88 -3.33 17.66
CA GLY A 84 3.72 -2.53 16.76
C GLY A 84 4.47 -1.37 17.42
N GLY A 85 4.71 -1.46 18.74
CA GLY A 85 5.36 -0.45 19.55
C GLY A 85 4.52 0.80 19.86
N ILE A 86 3.20 0.65 19.86
CA ILE A 86 2.26 1.68 20.28
C ILE A 86 2.15 1.64 21.81
N THR A 87 2.36 2.79 22.46
CA THR A 87 2.36 2.92 23.92
C THR A 87 1.11 3.62 24.44
N GLU A 88 0.48 4.46 23.63
CA GLU A 88 -0.72 5.21 24.00
C GLU A 88 -1.69 5.24 22.84
N SER A 89 -3.00 5.23 23.14
CA SER A 89 -4.06 5.39 22.15
C SER A 89 -5.29 5.99 22.81
N THR A 90 -5.94 6.93 22.12
CA THR A 90 -7.20 7.56 22.57
C THR A 90 -8.09 7.83 21.37
N ILE A 91 -9.34 7.39 21.44
CA ILE A 91 -10.38 7.73 20.45
C ILE A 91 -10.79 9.20 20.68
N VAL A 92 -10.72 10.02 19.63
CA VAL A 92 -11.01 11.47 19.68
C VAL A 92 -12.33 11.85 19.04
N SER A 93 -12.84 11.02 18.12
CA SER A 93 -14.17 11.16 17.54
C SER A 93 -14.67 9.81 17.05
N GLU A 94 -15.97 9.58 17.12
CA GLU A 94 -16.60 8.32 16.73
C GLU A 94 -18.00 8.60 16.17
N ASN A 95 -18.40 7.85 15.15
CA ASN A 95 -19.74 7.93 14.60
C ASN A 95 -20.76 7.16 15.48
N GLU A 96 -22.06 7.35 15.24
CA GLU A 96 -23.11 6.82 16.13
C GLU A 96 -23.11 5.29 16.25
N ASN A 97 -22.72 4.58 15.19
CA ASN A 97 -22.72 3.12 15.15
C ASN A 97 -21.37 2.49 15.55
N GLY A 98 -20.36 3.31 15.85
CA GLY A 98 -19.03 2.90 16.27
C GLY A 98 -18.18 2.20 15.20
N THR A 99 -18.62 2.21 13.93
CA THR A 99 -17.87 1.59 12.83
C THR A 99 -16.78 2.50 12.28
N GLU A 100 -16.86 3.80 12.53
CA GLU A 100 -15.85 4.77 12.09
C GLU A 100 -15.43 5.64 13.26
N PHE A 101 -14.13 5.75 13.47
CA PHE A 101 -13.57 6.58 14.53
C PHE A 101 -12.19 7.10 14.17
N VAL A 102 -11.82 8.22 14.78
CA VAL A 102 -10.48 8.77 14.71
C VAL A 102 -9.81 8.52 16.05
N ARG A 103 -8.56 8.05 16.02
CA ARG A 103 -7.73 7.86 17.21
C ARG A 103 -6.43 8.63 17.09
N LYS A 104 -5.96 9.17 18.21
CA LYS A 104 -4.57 9.60 18.38
C LYS A 104 -3.80 8.49 19.07
N LEU A 105 -2.58 8.23 18.62
CA LEU A 105 -1.71 7.23 19.21
C LEU A 105 -0.26 7.70 19.30
N VAL A 106 0.49 7.14 20.23
CA VAL A 106 1.94 7.33 20.32
C VAL A 106 2.62 6.04 19.90
N ARG A 107 3.40 6.09 18.82
CA ARG A 107 4.19 4.98 18.30
C ARG A 107 5.65 5.40 18.22
N MET A 108 6.54 4.64 18.85
CA MET A 108 7.99 4.96 18.85
C MET A 108 8.28 6.41 19.30
N GLY A 109 7.50 6.92 20.27
CA GLY A 109 7.65 8.28 20.80
C GLY A 109 7.14 9.41 19.88
N LYS A 110 6.48 9.08 18.76
CA LYS A 110 5.85 10.06 17.88
C LYS A 110 4.33 9.95 17.94
N GLU A 111 3.65 11.08 17.92
CA GLU A 111 2.20 11.15 17.82
C GLU A 111 1.75 10.90 16.37
N HIS A 112 0.68 10.12 16.21
CA HIS A 112 0.01 9.88 14.94
C HIS A 112 -1.50 10.02 15.12
N THR A 113 -2.18 10.52 14.09
CA THR A 113 -3.65 10.50 14.02
C THR A 113 -4.08 9.51 12.95
N GLN A 114 -4.98 8.60 13.30
CA GLN A 114 -5.51 7.60 12.36
C GLN A 114 -7.02 7.64 12.29
N ALA A 115 -7.55 7.64 11.07
CA ALA A 115 -8.94 7.31 10.80
C ALA A 115 -9.09 5.78 10.67
N VAL A 116 -10.02 5.21 11.42
CA VAL A 116 -10.29 3.78 11.46
C VAL A 116 -11.71 3.51 10.97
N THR A 117 -11.86 2.51 10.11
CA THR A 117 -13.15 2.02 9.62
C THR A 117 -13.21 0.51 9.79
N LEU A 118 -14.25 0.04 10.49
CA LEU A 118 -14.59 -1.36 10.69
C LEU A 118 -15.53 -1.84 9.58
N PHE A 119 -15.11 -2.89 8.87
CA PHE A 119 -15.91 -3.59 7.85
C PHE A 119 -16.31 -4.95 8.41
N GLU A 120 -17.28 -4.90 9.31
CA GLU A 120 -17.65 -6.07 10.11
C GLU A 120 -18.29 -7.17 9.27
N PRO A 121 -18.10 -8.46 9.63
CA PRO A 121 -17.21 -8.98 10.68
C PRO A 121 -15.86 -9.47 10.10
N THR A 122 -15.36 -8.76 9.08
CA THR A 122 -14.33 -9.34 8.18
C THR A 122 -13.01 -8.62 8.20
N TRP A 123 -12.99 -7.30 8.28
CA TRP A 123 -11.74 -6.57 8.28
C TRP A 123 -11.91 -5.18 8.85
N TYR A 124 -10.80 -4.50 9.12
CA TYR A 124 -10.81 -3.07 9.36
C TYR A 124 -9.60 -2.42 8.69
N LYS A 125 -9.70 -1.11 8.48
CA LYS A 125 -8.62 -0.29 7.96
C LYS A 125 -8.32 0.83 8.95
N ALA A 126 -7.05 1.08 9.22
CA ALA A 126 -6.59 2.28 9.90
C ALA A 126 -5.63 3.03 8.98
N LYS A 127 -5.99 4.26 8.62
CA LYS A 127 -5.23 5.13 7.71
C LYS A 127 -4.71 6.33 8.49
N GLY A 128 -3.43 6.66 8.35
CA GLY A 128 -2.91 7.91 8.86
C GLY A 128 -3.55 9.12 8.20
N GLN A 129 -3.82 10.16 8.99
CA GLN A 129 -4.33 11.42 8.42
C GLN A 129 -3.20 12.27 7.82
N ASP A 130 -2.02 12.21 8.44
CA ASP A 130 -0.86 13.04 8.09
C ASP A 130 0.29 12.23 7.46
N ASP A 131 0.23 10.91 7.56
CA ASP A 131 1.19 10.00 6.94
C ASP A 131 0.51 9.22 5.82
N ASP A 132 1.22 9.04 4.71
CA ASP A 132 0.80 8.20 3.59
C ASP A 132 0.96 6.71 3.95
N SER A 133 0.53 6.33 5.16
CA SER A 133 0.55 4.97 5.66
C SER A 133 -0.85 4.47 5.96
N ASP A 134 -1.09 3.20 5.62
CA ASP A 134 -2.31 2.53 5.99
C ASP A 134 -2.07 1.07 6.34
N VAL A 135 -2.90 0.57 7.26
CA VAL A 135 -2.95 -0.83 7.65
C VAL A 135 -4.35 -1.36 7.44
N THR A 136 -4.44 -2.54 6.86
CA THR A 136 -5.67 -3.31 6.70
C THR A 136 -5.47 -4.66 7.38
N ILE A 137 -6.40 -5.02 8.27
CA ILE A 137 -6.37 -6.29 8.99
C ILE A 137 -7.60 -7.09 8.61
N ILE A 138 -7.38 -8.29 8.08
CA ILE A 138 -8.39 -9.10 7.40
C ILE A 138 -8.49 -10.45 8.10
N LEU A 139 -9.72 -10.83 8.41
CA LEU A 139 -10.11 -12.15 8.89
C LEU A 139 -10.76 -12.91 7.73
N SER A 140 -10.10 -13.94 7.22
CA SER A 140 -10.55 -14.76 6.08
C SER A 140 -10.64 -16.23 6.46
N SER A 141 -11.26 -17.05 5.61
CA SER A 141 -11.28 -18.52 5.74
C SER A 141 -10.98 -19.16 4.41
N ASP A 142 -10.37 -20.35 4.41
CA ASP A 142 -10.26 -21.17 3.20
C ASP A 142 -11.51 -22.03 2.96
N LYS A 143 -11.46 -22.85 1.91
CA LYS A 143 -12.54 -23.79 1.54
C LYS A 143 -12.75 -24.92 2.57
N GLU A 144 -11.77 -25.17 3.42
CA GLU A 144 -11.77 -26.24 4.44
C GLU A 144 -12.26 -25.70 5.79
N GLY A 145 -12.50 -24.39 5.89
CA GLY A 145 -12.96 -23.71 7.10
C GLY A 145 -11.82 -23.29 8.03
N VAL A 146 -10.57 -23.32 7.58
CA VAL A 146 -9.43 -22.80 8.35
C VAL A 146 -9.48 -21.29 8.32
N ASP A 147 -9.48 -20.66 9.50
CA ASP A 147 -9.48 -19.21 9.65
C ASP A 147 -8.07 -18.62 9.64
N TYR A 148 -7.91 -17.47 9.00
CA TYR A 148 -6.64 -16.75 8.88
C TYR A 148 -6.81 -15.29 9.29
N ILE A 149 -5.76 -14.73 9.87
CA ILE A 149 -5.58 -13.29 9.96
C ILE A 149 -4.48 -12.84 9.00
N THR A 150 -4.74 -11.77 8.26
CA THR A 150 -3.77 -11.10 7.40
C THR A 150 -3.61 -9.66 7.82
N PHE A 151 -2.39 -9.25 8.13
CA PHE A 151 -2.00 -7.86 8.26
C PHE A 151 -1.41 -7.41 6.94
N ALA A 152 -1.96 -6.36 6.34
CA ALA A 152 -1.45 -5.74 5.12
C ALA A 152 -1.15 -4.28 5.42
N PHE A 153 0.10 -3.87 5.26
CA PHE A 153 0.55 -2.52 5.49
C PHE A 153 1.04 -1.89 4.20
N HIS A 154 0.80 -0.60 4.08
CA HIS A 154 1.29 0.24 3.00
C HIS A 154 2.00 1.46 3.58
N TRP A 155 3.20 1.75 3.09
CA TRP A 155 3.98 2.94 3.44
C TRP A 155 4.52 3.61 2.19
N ILE A 156 4.35 4.91 2.10
CA ILE A 156 4.92 5.75 1.05
C ILE A 156 6.05 6.61 1.63
N HIS A 157 7.19 6.63 0.95
CA HIS A 157 8.34 7.47 1.28
C HIS A 157 8.76 8.31 0.07
N PRO A 158 8.29 9.56 -0.05
CA PRO A 158 8.67 10.43 -1.15
C PRO A 158 10.14 10.87 -1.07
N ASP A 159 10.72 10.87 0.13
CA ASP A 159 12.07 11.36 0.40
C ASP A 159 13.15 10.27 0.33
N VAL A 160 12.77 9.02 0.06
CA VAL A 160 13.70 7.88 -0.02
C VAL A 160 14.01 7.58 -1.47
N GLU A 161 15.30 7.53 -1.81
CA GLU A 161 15.77 7.15 -3.14
C GLU A 161 15.70 5.63 -3.33
N ALA A 162 15.08 5.19 -4.42
CA ALA A 162 14.96 3.78 -4.78
C ALA A 162 16.35 3.13 -4.98
N GLY A 163 16.54 1.95 -4.39
CA GLY A 163 17.81 1.19 -4.44
C GLY A 163 18.89 1.68 -3.48
N SER A 164 18.65 2.78 -2.76
CA SER A 164 19.55 3.28 -1.71
C SER A 164 19.70 2.29 -0.56
N GLU A 165 20.72 2.48 0.27
CA GLU A 165 20.90 1.66 1.48
C GLU A 165 19.74 1.86 2.47
N GLN A 166 19.20 3.08 2.54
CA GLN A 166 18.03 3.39 3.36
C GLN A 166 16.79 2.62 2.89
N ASP A 167 16.55 2.53 1.58
CA ASP A 167 15.45 1.74 1.00
C ASP A 167 15.55 0.27 1.43
N LYS A 168 16.73 -0.35 1.24
CA LYS A 168 16.97 -1.74 1.63
C LYS A 168 16.75 -1.98 3.13
N GLN A 169 17.17 -1.05 3.98
CA GLN A 169 16.97 -1.15 5.43
C GLN A 169 15.49 -1.03 5.80
N LEU A 170 14.76 -0.10 5.17
CA LEU A 170 13.32 0.06 5.39
C LEU A 170 12.54 -1.18 4.97
N ALA A 171 12.89 -1.81 3.85
CA ALA A 171 12.27 -3.06 3.41
C ALA A 171 12.35 -4.16 4.48
N VAL A 172 13.54 -4.39 5.04
CA VAL A 172 13.76 -5.40 6.09
C VAL A 172 13.03 -5.03 7.38
N VAL A 173 13.07 -3.75 7.78
CA VAL A 173 12.37 -3.26 8.98
C VAL A 173 10.86 -3.45 8.84
N TYR A 174 10.28 -3.12 7.69
CA TYR A 174 8.85 -3.27 7.47
C TYR A 174 8.40 -4.73 7.43
N GLU A 175 9.17 -5.62 6.81
CA GLU A 175 8.91 -7.07 6.90
C GLU A 175 8.90 -7.56 8.36
N GLY A 176 9.88 -7.13 9.17
CA GLY A 176 9.92 -7.45 10.59
C GLY A 176 8.72 -6.91 11.38
N ILE A 177 8.30 -5.67 11.11
CA ILE A 177 7.13 -5.05 11.75
C ILE A 177 5.85 -5.83 11.45
N VAL A 178 5.60 -6.18 10.18
CA VAL A 178 4.35 -6.86 9.80
C VAL A 178 4.29 -8.27 10.37
N ASN A 179 5.41 -9.01 10.35
CA ASN A 179 5.47 -10.34 10.97
C ASN A 179 5.24 -10.27 12.49
N ASN A 180 5.92 -9.37 13.19
CA ASN A 180 5.76 -9.20 14.63
C ASN A 180 4.32 -8.80 15.01
N ALA A 181 3.66 -7.96 14.21
CA ALA A 181 2.27 -7.59 14.42
C ALA A 181 1.34 -8.80 14.29
N ALA A 182 1.52 -9.61 13.24
CA ALA A 182 0.72 -10.82 13.02
C ALA A 182 0.94 -11.87 14.13
N ASP A 183 2.19 -12.08 14.55
CA ASP A 183 2.53 -13.02 15.63
C ASP A 183 1.95 -12.57 16.97
N SER A 184 2.05 -11.27 17.29
CA SER A 184 1.47 -10.70 18.51
C SER A 184 -0.05 -10.80 18.53
N ALA A 185 -0.71 -10.62 17.38
CA ALA A 185 -2.15 -10.75 17.26
C ALA A 185 -2.62 -12.19 17.46
N ILE A 186 -1.93 -13.17 16.87
CA ILE A 186 -2.24 -14.59 17.12
C ILE A 186 -2.08 -14.93 18.60
N LYS A 187 -0.99 -14.47 19.22
CA LYS A 187 -0.79 -14.69 20.65
C LYS A 187 -1.91 -14.09 21.50
N ALA A 188 -2.32 -12.85 21.21
CA ALA A 188 -3.40 -12.20 21.94
C ALA A 188 -4.75 -12.95 21.79
N VAL A 189 -5.01 -13.46 20.59
CA VAL A 189 -6.21 -14.25 20.30
C VAL A 189 -6.17 -15.61 21.01
N ASP A 190 -5.01 -16.27 21.03
CA ASP A 190 -4.77 -17.56 21.71
C ASP A 190 -4.92 -17.45 23.24
N ASP A 191 -4.45 -16.33 23.81
CA ASP A 191 -4.54 -16.04 25.25
C ASP A 191 -5.98 -15.67 25.70
N THR A 192 -6.92 -15.50 24.77
CA THR A 192 -8.31 -15.18 25.07
C THR A 192 -9.01 -16.41 25.66
N LYS A 193 -9.11 -16.47 27.00
CA LYS A 193 -9.70 -17.60 27.74
C LYS A 193 -11.14 -17.90 27.28
N VAL A 194 -11.38 -19.17 26.99
CA VAL A 194 -12.71 -19.78 26.73
C VAL A 194 -13.57 -19.75 27.99
#